data_AF-A0A7J9QUU2-F1
#
_entry.id   AF-A0A7J9QUU2-F1
#
_cell.length_a   1.000
_cell.length_b   1.000
_cell.length_c   1.000
_cell.angle_alpha   90.00
_cell.angle_beta   90.00
_cell.angle_gamma   90.00
#
_symmetry.space_group_name_H-M   'P 1'
#
loop_
_entity.id
_entity.type
_entity.pdbx_description
1 polymer ?
#
loop_
_entity_poly.entity_id
_entity_poly.type
_entity_poly.pdbx_seq_one_letter_code
_entity_poly.pdbx_strand_id
1 'polypeptide(L)'
;MSGKDQSVVSKEALMSTKPGKQIMKQGLFKSKGYKLFNHYKEETEKEFPNFAERFAQGLYNEIKSDPSPNSTQQAFADEVGSTEIILNSSEIDPIKSKLEDIEVVRDRVTRILNSNFVKMTFPVFNALFDGAAEYRGEKDPQLK
;
A
#
# COMPACT_ATOMS: atom_id res chain seq x y z
N MET A 1 4.54 14.57 -0.77
CA MET A 1 4.69 14.26 -2.22
C MET A 1 5.97 14.91 -2.72
N SER A 2 6.82 14.17 -3.43
CA SER A 2 8.03 14.76 -4.02
C SER A 2 7.65 15.66 -5.20
N GLY A 3 8.36 16.77 -5.43
CA GLY A 3 8.08 17.68 -6.55
C GLY A 3 8.18 17.03 -7.94
N LYS A 4 8.83 15.86 -8.04
CA LYS A 4 8.84 15.04 -9.26
C LYS A 4 7.52 14.30 -9.53
N ASP A 5 6.72 13.99 -8.50
CA ASP A 5 5.46 13.25 -8.65
C ASP A 5 4.34 14.16 -9.20
N GLN A 6 4.40 15.47 -8.92
CA GLN A 6 3.43 16.43 -9.43
C GLN A 6 3.59 16.72 -10.93
N SER A 7 4.77 16.49 -11.53
CA SER A 7 5.02 16.85 -12.93
C SER A 7 4.40 15.87 -13.92
N VAL A 8 4.29 14.58 -13.57
CA VAL A 8 3.76 13.52 -14.45
C VAL A 8 2.23 13.60 -14.58
N VAL A 9 1.56 14.13 -13.55
CA VAL A 9 0.11 14.39 -13.54
C VAL A 9 -0.23 15.86 -13.82
N SER A 10 0.75 16.68 -14.19
CA SER A 10 0.52 18.08 -14.56
C SER A 10 -0.42 18.19 -15.77
N LYS A 11 -1.19 19.27 -15.84
CA LYS A 11 -2.14 19.51 -16.94
C LYS A 11 -1.42 19.49 -18.29
N GLU A 12 -0.19 20.01 -18.33
CA GLU A 12 0.68 20.07 -19.50
C GLU A 12 1.14 18.66 -19.90
N ALA A 13 1.53 17.81 -18.95
CA ALA A 13 1.90 16.43 -19.21
C ALA A 13 0.71 15.57 -19.68
N LEU A 14 -0.47 15.74 -19.06
CA LEU A 14 -1.68 15.03 -19.46
C LEU A 14 -2.16 15.44 -20.87
N MET A 15 -2.01 16.71 -21.25
CA MET A 15 -2.37 17.19 -22.59
C MET A 15 -1.42 16.71 -23.69
N SER A 16 -0.23 16.20 -23.35
CA SER A 16 0.74 15.69 -24.32
C SER A 16 0.39 14.29 -24.86
N THR A 17 -0.49 13.54 -24.17
CA THR A 17 -0.81 12.14 -24.55
C THR A 17 -2.29 11.96 -24.89
N LYS A 18 -2.61 11.01 -25.78
CA LYS A 18 -4.00 10.68 -26.16
C LYS A 18 -4.84 10.21 -24.96
N PRO A 19 -4.33 9.33 -24.07
CA PRO A 19 -5.03 8.97 -22.84
C PRO A 19 -5.21 10.16 -21.87
N GLY A 20 -4.17 10.99 -21.68
CA GLY A 20 -4.27 12.15 -20.79
C GLY A 20 -5.30 13.19 -21.27
N LYS A 21 -5.42 13.41 -22.59
CA LYS A 21 -6.50 14.23 -23.17
C LYS A 21 -7.89 13.63 -22.90
N GLN A 22 -8.04 12.31 -22.92
CA GLN A 22 -9.31 11.64 -22.58
C GLN A 22 -9.65 11.79 -21.10
N ILE A 23 -8.68 11.66 -20.20
CA ILE A 23 -8.84 11.91 -18.76
C ILE A 23 -9.31 13.34 -18.52
N MET A 24 -8.69 14.33 -19.16
CA MET A 24 -9.08 15.74 -19.08
C MET A 24 -10.52 15.98 -19.56
N LYS A 25 -10.93 15.36 -20.68
CA LYS A 25 -12.32 15.44 -21.16
C LYS A 25 -13.30 14.82 -20.17
N GLN A 26 -13.01 13.64 -19.64
CA GLN A 26 -13.85 12.99 -18.63
C GLN A 26 -13.97 13.85 -17.35
N GLY A 27 -12.90 14.55 -16.97
CA GLY A 27 -12.92 15.52 -15.88
C GLY A 27 -13.80 16.73 -16.16
N LEU A 28 -13.75 17.28 -17.37
CA LEU A 28 -14.62 18.39 -17.81
C LEU A 28 -16.10 18.00 -17.78
N PHE A 29 -16.42 16.77 -18.20
CA PHE A 29 -17.78 16.23 -18.20
C PHE A 29 -18.21 15.65 -16.84
N LYS A 30 -17.33 15.66 -15.82
CA LYS A 30 -17.54 15.05 -14.50
C LYS A 30 -18.21 13.67 -14.59
N SER A 31 -17.69 12.80 -15.45
CA SER A 31 -18.26 11.46 -15.65
C SER A 31 -18.32 10.68 -14.32
N LYS A 32 -19.25 9.72 -14.20
CA LYS A 32 -19.41 8.91 -12.97
C LYS A 32 -18.08 8.28 -12.54
N GLY A 33 -17.34 7.71 -13.50
CA GLY A 33 -16.02 7.11 -13.24
C GLY A 33 -14.97 8.12 -12.77
N TYR A 34 -14.95 9.34 -13.33
CA TYR A 34 -14.03 10.39 -12.89
C TYR A 34 -14.32 10.87 -11.46
N LYS A 35 -15.60 10.98 -11.08
CA LYS A 35 -16.00 11.33 -9.71
C LYS A 35 -15.58 10.24 -8.71
N LEU A 36 -15.81 8.97 -9.05
CA LEU A 36 -15.41 7.83 -8.21
C LEU A 36 -13.89 7.77 -8.05
N PHE A 37 -13.13 7.94 -9.14
CA PHE A 37 -11.68 7.97 -9.08
C PHE A 37 -11.16 9.06 -8.13
N ASN A 38 -11.66 10.29 -8.26
CA ASN A 38 -11.22 11.37 -7.37
C ASN A 38 -11.64 11.14 -5.92
N HIS A 39 -12.84 10.60 -5.68
CA HIS A 39 -13.29 10.26 -4.34
C HIS A 39 -12.32 9.28 -3.65
N TYR A 40 -12.01 8.15 -4.30
CA TYR A 40 -11.11 7.15 -3.74
C TYR A 40 -9.66 7.63 -3.65
N LYS A 41 -9.21 8.46 -4.59
CA LYS A 41 -7.91 9.09 -4.53
C LYS A 41 -7.79 10.01 -3.31
N GLU A 42 -8.77 10.90 -3.10
CA GLU A 42 -8.77 11.84 -1.97
C GLU A 42 -8.92 11.12 -0.62
N GLU A 43 -9.77 10.09 -0.54
CA GLU A 43 -9.91 9.25 0.66
C GLU A 43 -8.60 8.53 0.97
N THR A 44 -7.96 7.93 -0.04
CA THR A 44 -6.65 7.30 0.10
C THR A 44 -5.61 8.28 0.60
N GLU A 45 -5.48 9.47 -0.01
CA GLU A 45 -4.49 10.45 0.41
C GLU A 45 -4.63 10.89 1.87
N LYS A 46 -5.87 10.86 2.41
CA LYS A 46 -6.16 11.18 3.82
C LYS A 46 -5.88 10.01 4.77
N GLU A 47 -6.32 8.81 4.41
CA GLU A 47 -6.25 7.64 5.31
C GLU A 47 -4.94 6.86 5.21
N PHE A 48 -4.17 7.04 4.14
CA PHE A 48 -2.93 6.29 3.93
C PHE A 48 -1.90 6.41 5.08
N PRO A 49 -1.69 7.59 5.72
CA PRO A 49 -0.83 7.67 6.89
C PRO A 49 -1.33 6.82 8.06
N ASN A 50 -2.65 6.80 8.32
CA ASN A 50 -3.25 5.98 9.37
C ASN A 50 -3.09 4.49 9.06
N PHE A 51 -3.33 4.10 7.81
CA PHE A 51 -3.08 2.74 7.33
C PHE A 51 -1.62 2.32 7.55
N ALA A 52 -0.66 3.15 7.13
CA ALA A 52 0.76 2.85 7.25
C ALA A 52 1.18 2.65 8.72
N GLU A 53 0.66 3.48 9.62
CA GLU A 53 0.92 3.38 11.04
C GLU A 53 0.32 2.11 11.65
N ARG A 54 -0.96 1.82 11.37
CA ARG A 54 -1.61 0.58 11.83
C ARG A 54 -0.89 -0.67 11.31
N PHE A 55 -0.49 -0.65 10.04
CA PHE A 55 0.23 -1.75 9.41
C PHE A 55 1.61 -1.95 10.04
N ALA A 56 2.37 -0.88 10.28
CA ALA A 56 3.66 -0.95 10.96
C ALA A 56 3.52 -1.48 12.40
N GLN A 57 2.51 -1.01 13.14
CA GLN A 57 2.25 -1.48 14.50
C GLN A 57 1.83 -2.96 14.53
N GLY A 58 0.99 -3.39 13.58
CA GLY A 58 0.61 -4.80 13.43
C GLY A 58 1.83 -5.68 13.15
N LEU A 59 2.64 -5.33 12.16
CA LEU A 59 3.87 -6.06 11.85
C LEU A 59 4.85 -6.11 13.02
N TYR A 60 5.03 -5.00 13.73
CA TYR A 60 5.87 -4.94 14.92
C TYR A 60 5.42 -5.94 15.98
N ASN A 61 4.11 -6.01 16.23
CA ASN A 61 3.55 -6.93 17.22
C ASN A 61 3.78 -8.38 16.80
N GLU A 62 3.52 -8.73 15.54
CA GLU A 62 3.74 -10.08 15.00
C GLU A 62 5.20 -10.52 15.11
N ILE A 63 6.14 -9.65 14.72
CA ILE A 63 7.59 -9.93 14.81
C ILE A 63 8.01 -10.21 16.26
N LYS A 64 7.50 -9.41 17.20
CA LYS A 64 7.82 -9.54 18.61
C LYS A 64 7.21 -10.80 19.23
N SER A 65 6.00 -11.17 18.83
CA SER A 65 5.31 -12.35 19.35
C SER A 65 5.78 -13.67 18.72
N ASP A 66 6.49 -13.63 17.59
CA ASP A 66 6.95 -14.84 16.91
C ASP A 66 7.99 -15.61 17.74
N PRO A 67 7.64 -16.82 18.25
CA PRO A 67 8.55 -17.65 19.04
C PRO A 67 9.58 -18.39 18.18
N SER A 68 9.38 -18.48 16.87
CA SER A 68 10.19 -19.29 15.96
C SER A 68 10.37 -18.64 14.58
N PRO A 69 11.10 -17.50 14.48
CA PRO A 69 11.24 -16.75 13.23
C PRO A 69 11.81 -17.56 12.07
N ASN A 70 12.71 -18.52 12.36
CA ASN A 70 13.25 -19.40 11.33
C ASN A 70 12.18 -20.31 10.71
N SER A 71 11.28 -20.85 11.53
CA SER A 71 10.18 -21.68 11.05
C SER A 71 9.19 -20.86 10.23
N THR A 72 8.90 -19.63 10.68
CA THR A 72 8.00 -18.71 10.00
C THR A 72 8.51 -18.34 8.60
N GLN A 73 9.79 -17.97 8.46
CA GLN A 73 10.35 -17.66 7.14
C GLN A 73 10.40 -18.87 6.22
N GLN A 74 10.65 -20.07 6.76
CA GLN A 74 10.71 -21.29 5.94
C GLN A 74 9.34 -21.66 5.41
N ALA A 75 8.30 -21.56 6.24
CA ALA A 75 6.92 -21.76 5.81
C ALA A 75 6.52 -20.79 4.69
N PHE A 76 6.92 -19.51 4.82
CA PHE A 76 6.70 -18.53 3.77
C PHE A 76 7.47 -18.86 2.48
N ALA A 77 8.73 -19.26 2.57
CA ALA A 77 9.55 -19.67 1.44
C ALA A 77 8.94 -20.86 0.67
N ASP A 78 8.40 -21.83 1.42
CA ASP A 78 7.72 -23.00 0.87
C ASP A 78 6.40 -22.60 0.17
N GLU A 79 5.64 -21.67 0.76
CA GLU A 79 4.39 -21.15 0.18
C GLU A 79 4.63 -20.42 -1.15
N VAL A 80 5.65 -19.55 -1.21
CA VAL A 80 5.97 -18.77 -2.43
C VAL A 80 6.85 -19.54 -3.41
N GLY A 81 7.33 -20.73 -3.02
CA GLY A 81 8.22 -21.57 -3.84
C GLY A 81 9.59 -20.96 -4.11
N SER A 82 10.12 -20.14 -3.19
CA SER A 82 11.42 -19.48 -3.35
C SER A 82 12.23 -19.43 -2.05
N THR A 83 13.46 -19.94 -2.13
CA THR A 83 14.46 -19.89 -1.06
C THR A 83 15.46 -18.75 -1.24
N GLU A 84 15.28 -17.87 -2.23
CA GLU A 84 16.22 -16.74 -2.44
C GLU A 84 16.07 -15.64 -1.37
N ILE A 85 14.94 -15.65 -0.67
CA ILE A 85 14.52 -14.60 0.26
C ILE A 85 14.71 -14.98 1.73
N ILE A 86 15.16 -16.22 2.02
CA ILE A 86 15.40 -16.68 3.39
C ILE A 86 16.78 -16.25 3.88
N LEU A 87 16.79 -15.83 5.14
CA LEU A 87 17.99 -15.49 5.88
C LEU A 87 18.68 -16.77 6.36
N ASN A 88 20.01 -16.75 6.41
CA ASN A 88 20.74 -17.82 7.09
C ASN A 88 20.41 -17.79 8.58
N SER A 89 20.43 -18.95 9.25
CA SER A 89 20.08 -19.04 10.67
C SER A 89 20.89 -18.10 11.56
N SER A 90 22.15 -17.83 11.23
CA SER A 90 23.01 -16.89 11.96
C SER A 90 22.60 -15.42 11.84
N GLU A 91 21.80 -15.07 10.84
CA GLU A 91 21.37 -13.69 10.55
C GLU A 91 20.02 -13.35 11.21
N ILE A 92 19.28 -14.37 11.67
CA ILE A 92 17.92 -14.23 12.19
C ILE A 92 17.88 -13.39 13.46
N ASP A 93 18.61 -13.79 14.51
CA ASP A 93 18.56 -13.08 15.80
C ASP A 93 19.06 -11.63 15.70
N PRO A 94 20.16 -11.33 14.99
CA PRO A 94 20.57 -9.94 14.75
C PRO A 94 19.53 -9.10 14.00
N ILE A 95 18.78 -9.69 13.07
CA ILE A 95 17.73 -8.99 12.32
C ILE A 95 16.49 -8.80 13.18
N LYS A 96 16.06 -9.84 13.91
CA LYS A 96 14.92 -9.75 14.85
C LYS A 96 15.15 -8.64 15.86
N SER A 97 16.31 -8.60 16.50
CA SER A 97 16.65 -7.57 17.48
C SER A 97 16.58 -6.14 16.89
N LYS A 98 16.93 -5.95 15.61
CA LYS A 98 16.76 -4.66 14.92
C LYS A 98 15.31 -4.33 14.61
N LEU A 99 14.49 -5.33 14.31
CA LEU A 99 13.06 -5.16 13.98
C LEU A 99 12.18 -5.04 15.24
N GLU A 100 12.73 -5.32 16.43
CA GLU A 100 12.10 -5.01 17.72
C GLU A 100 12.17 -3.52 18.10
N ASP A 101 12.74 -2.67 17.25
CA ASP A 101 12.59 -1.22 17.28
C ASP A 101 11.47 -0.78 16.31
N ILE A 102 10.41 -0.19 16.88
CA ILE A 102 9.24 0.27 16.12
C ILE A 102 9.62 1.34 15.08
N GLU A 103 10.61 2.19 15.34
CA GLU A 103 11.03 3.22 14.38
C GLU A 103 11.70 2.60 13.14
N VAL A 104 12.43 1.50 13.32
CA VAL A 104 13.01 0.73 12.21
C VAL A 104 11.90 0.09 11.37
N VAL A 105 10.86 -0.45 12.00
CA VAL A 105 9.71 -1.04 11.28
C VAL A 105 8.94 0.05 10.53
N ARG A 106 8.65 1.18 11.17
CA ARG A 106 7.98 2.33 10.55
C ARG A 106 8.72 2.87 9.34
N ASP A 107 10.05 3.05 9.42
CA ASP A 107 10.87 3.50 8.29
C ASP A 107 10.79 2.50 7.11
N ARG A 108 10.94 1.20 7.39
CA ARG A 108 10.86 0.15 6.34
C ARG A 108 9.50 0.09 5.68
N VAL A 109 8.43 0.05 6.48
CA VAL A 109 7.05 0.05 5.98
C VAL A 109 6.79 1.29 5.13
N THR A 110 7.16 2.47 5.63
CA THR A 110 6.97 3.73 4.90
C THR A 110 7.72 3.71 3.56
N ARG A 111 8.95 3.18 3.49
CA ARG A 111 9.69 3.08 2.23
C ARG A 111 9.02 2.16 1.21
N ILE A 112 8.51 1.01 1.65
CA ILE A 112 7.79 0.06 0.80
C ILE A 112 6.49 0.68 0.28
N LEU A 113 5.73 1.29 1.18
CA LEU A 113 4.45 1.93 0.88
C LEU A 113 4.61 3.20 0.03
N ASN A 114 5.76 3.88 0.11
CA ASN A 114 6.08 5.06 -0.70
C ASN A 114 6.46 4.72 -2.16
N SER A 115 6.10 3.55 -2.66
CA SER A 115 6.28 3.18 -4.08
C SER A 115 5.14 3.73 -4.95
N ASN A 116 5.45 4.03 -6.21
CA ASN A 116 4.44 4.47 -7.19
C ASN A 116 3.38 3.39 -7.43
N PHE A 117 3.78 2.11 -7.39
CA PHE A 117 2.87 1.00 -7.53
C PHE A 117 1.79 1.02 -6.43
N VAL A 118 2.18 1.12 -5.16
CA VAL A 118 1.23 1.18 -4.04
C VAL A 118 0.34 2.41 -4.14
N LYS A 119 0.92 3.60 -4.36
CA LYS A 119 0.14 4.85 -4.46
C LYS A 119 -0.91 4.83 -5.57
N MET A 120 -0.62 4.19 -6.70
CA MET A 120 -1.58 4.08 -7.81
C MET A 120 -2.62 2.99 -7.63
N THR A 121 -2.29 1.91 -6.91
CA THR A 121 -3.17 0.75 -6.74
C THR A 121 -4.08 0.87 -5.52
N PHE A 122 -3.65 1.54 -4.45
CA PHE A 122 -4.41 1.66 -3.22
C PHE A 122 -5.82 2.27 -3.39
N PRO A 123 -6.01 3.36 -4.18
CA PRO A 123 -7.36 3.88 -4.46
C PRO A 123 -8.25 2.88 -5.19
N VAL A 124 -7.67 2.05 -6.06
CA VAL A 124 -8.40 1.00 -6.80
C VAL A 124 -8.81 -0.11 -5.84
N PHE A 125 -7.92 -0.51 -4.91
CA PHE A 125 -8.25 -1.50 -3.89
C PHE A 125 -9.40 -1.04 -2.99
N ASN A 126 -9.38 0.21 -2.53
CA ASN A 126 -10.49 0.77 -1.75
C ASN A 126 -11.82 0.74 -2.52
N ALA A 127 -11.79 1.07 -3.81
CA ALA A 127 -12.98 0.99 -4.67
C ALA A 127 -13.52 -0.44 -4.84
N LEU A 128 -12.63 -1.41 -5.03
CA LEU A 128 -13.01 -2.82 -5.15
C LEU A 128 -13.55 -3.37 -3.82
N PHE A 129 -12.95 -2.97 -2.71
CA PHE A 129 -13.39 -3.36 -1.38
C PHE A 129 -14.80 -2.82 -1.08
N ASP A 130 -15.02 -1.52 -1.26
CA ASP A 130 -16.35 -0.91 -1.07
C ASP A 130 -17.40 -1.59 -1.96
N GLY A 131 -17.06 -1.89 -3.22
CA GLY A 131 -17.95 -2.62 -4.12
C GLY A 131 -18.27 -4.04 -3.66
N ALA A 132 -17.28 -4.76 -3.10
CA ALA A 132 -17.48 -6.09 -2.54
C ALA A 132 -18.32 -6.05 -1.25
N ALA A 133 -18.06 -5.07 -0.37
CA ALA A 133 -18.80 -4.84 0.87
C ALA A 133 -20.26 -4.49 0.57
N GLU A 134 -20.51 -3.60 -0.40
CA GLU A 134 -21.86 -3.26 -0.89
C GLU A 134 -22.59 -4.49 -1.43
N TYR A 135 -21.90 -5.32 -2.24
CA TYR A 135 -22.47 -6.55 -2.78
C TYR A 135 -22.85 -7.57 -1.69
N ARG A 136 -22.05 -7.66 -0.62
CA ARG A 136 -22.28 -8.58 0.51
C ARG A 136 -23.19 -8.01 1.60
N GLY A 137 -23.48 -6.71 1.58
CA GLY A 137 -24.20 -6.03 2.65
C GLY A 137 -23.39 -5.89 3.95
N GLU A 138 -22.07 -6.01 3.87
CA GLU A 138 -21.16 -5.92 5.01
C GLU A 138 -20.67 -4.47 5.17
N LYS A 139 -20.59 -3.98 6.40
CA LYS A 139 -19.98 -2.68 6.74
C LYS A 139 -18.94 -2.91 7.81
N ASP A 140 -17.70 -3.15 7.42
CA ASP A 140 -16.58 -3.25 8.35
C ASP A 140 -15.81 -1.91 8.41
N PRO A 141 -15.88 -1.17 9.53
CA PRO A 141 -15.14 0.08 9.69
C PRO A 141 -13.64 -0.12 9.93
N GLN A 142 -13.20 -1.31 10.34
CA GLN A 142 -11.80 -1.57 10.72
C GLN A 142 -10.87 -1.66 9.52
N LEU A 143 -11.43 -1.76 8.31
CA LEU A 143 -10.72 -1.83 7.05
C LEU A 143 -10.66 -0.47 6.31
N LYS A 144 -11.19 0.60 6.91
CA LYS A 144 -10.96 2.00 6.51
C LYS A 144 -9.80 2.60 7.30
#